data_AF-A0A3N5NDR4-F1
#
_entry.id   AF-A0A3N5NDR4-F1
#
_cell.length_a   1.000
_cell.length_b   1.000
_cell.length_c   1.000
_cell.angle_alpha   90.00
_cell.angle_beta   90.00
_cell.angle_gamma   90.00
#
_symmetry.space_group_name_H-M   'P 1'
#
loop_
_entity.id
_entity.type
_entity.pdbx_description
1 polymer ?
#
loop_
_entity_poly.entity_id
_entity_poly.type
_entity_poly.pdbx_seq_one_letter_code
_entity_poly.pdbx_strand_id
1 'polypeptide(L)'
;MAATPEERMRNMDALVANGLRAQLRTGNILTGQYYLAIDFIPTAKKARIDWGADPPVWPSEPGALDDMQAKVAAILDKLDKIPYDQIGADLRKSLASLDTALKGADQLVRRADAELIAEVKTTLQAARTALDGAQLALEGTHRLTAPDAPLQMDAREALRELARAAEAIRALADQLERHPESLLRGKAEEKQP
;
A
#
# COMPACT_ATOMS: atom_id res chain seq x y z
N MET A 1 57.20 25.07 -2.95
CA MET A 1 57.49 23.91 -2.08
C MET A 1 56.48 22.83 -2.40
N ALA A 2 56.90 21.59 -2.66
CA ALA A 2 55.98 20.49 -2.92
C ALA A 2 55.36 20.00 -1.60
N ALA A 3 54.07 19.67 -1.60
CA ALA A 3 53.38 19.14 -0.42
C ALA A 3 54.00 17.80 0.03
N THR A 4 54.14 17.63 1.34
CA THR A 4 54.62 16.38 1.95
C THR A 4 53.64 15.22 1.69
N PRO A 5 54.08 13.95 1.75
CA PRO A 5 53.19 12.81 1.57
C PRO A 5 51.96 12.84 2.50
N GLU A 6 52.16 13.20 3.77
CA GLU A 6 51.10 13.30 4.77
C GLU A 6 50.08 14.41 4.45
N GLU A 7 50.55 15.57 3.97
CA GLU A 7 49.68 16.66 3.53
C GLU A 7 48.83 16.25 2.32
N ARG A 8 49.39 15.48 1.38
CA ARG A 8 48.64 14.99 0.22
C ARG A 8 47.54 14.01 0.62
N MET A 9 47.83 13.08 1.54
CA MET A 9 46.85 12.12 2.04
C MET A 9 45.69 12.83 2.74
N ARG A 10 46.01 13.79 3.62
CA ARG A 10 45.01 14.59 4.34
C ARG A 10 44.12 15.41 3.41
N ASN A 11 44.70 16.02 2.38
CA ASN A 11 43.94 16.75 1.36
C ASN A 11 43.00 15.81 0.60
N MET A 12 43.47 14.61 0.27
CA MET A 12 42.65 13.64 -0.45
C MET A 12 41.49 13.11 0.39
N ASP A 13 41.74 12.82 1.67
CA ASP A 13 40.69 12.45 2.62
C ASP A 13 39.63 13.55 2.74
N ALA A 14 40.03 14.82 2.70
CA ALA A 14 39.09 15.94 2.69
C ALA A 14 38.23 15.94 1.41
N LEU A 15 38.81 15.69 0.23
CA LEU A 15 38.03 15.62 -1.02
C LEU A 15 37.03 14.45 -0.99
N VAL A 16 37.47 13.28 -0.52
CA VAL A 16 36.61 12.10 -0.36
C VAL A 16 35.52 12.33 0.68
N ALA A 17 35.84 13.01 1.80
CA ALA A 17 34.85 13.39 2.80
C ALA A 17 33.78 14.34 2.24
N ASN A 18 34.14 15.17 1.26
CA ASN A 18 33.23 16.06 0.53
C ASN A 18 32.55 15.41 -0.69
N GLY A 19 32.67 14.08 -0.85
CA GLY A 19 31.91 13.32 -1.85
C GLY A 19 32.69 12.93 -3.10
N LEU A 20 34.01 13.12 -3.16
CA LEU A 20 34.83 12.62 -4.27
C LEU A 20 34.82 11.08 -4.30
N ARG A 21 34.32 10.48 -5.37
CA ARG A 21 34.23 9.02 -5.55
C ARG A 21 34.76 8.61 -6.91
N ALA A 22 35.27 7.39 -6.98
CA ALA A 22 35.53 6.72 -8.24
C ALA A 22 34.25 6.02 -8.73
N GLN A 23 33.92 6.14 -10.00
CA GLN A 23 32.78 5.45 -10.62
C GLN A 23 33.21 4.84 -11.95
N LEU A 24 32.78 3.61 -12.19
CA LEU A 24 32.86 3.03 -13.52
C LEU A 24 31.69 3.56 -14.35
N ARG A 25 31.97 4.32 -15.40
CA ARG A 25 30.95 4.88 -16.30
C ARG A 25 31.10 4.25 -17.67
N THR A 26 29.97 4.01 -18.34
CA THR A 26 29.97 3.49 -19.71
C THR A 26 30.35 4.61 -20.68
N GLY A 27 31.44 4.41 -21.42
CA GLY A 27 31.89 5.33 -22.47
C GLY A 27 31.16 5.07 -23.79
N ASN A 28 30.94 3.79 -24.12
CA ASN A 28 30.16 3.40 -25.29
C ASN A 28 29.30 2.18 -24.97
N ILE A 29 27.97 2.39 -25.03
CA ILE A 29 26.97 1.37 -24.70
C ILE A 29 26.94 0.25 -25.76
N LEU A 30 27.25 0.55 -27.02
CA LEU A 30 27.20 -0.43 -28.11
C LEU A 30 28.37 -1.42 -28.08
N THR A 31 29.53 -0.97 -27.62
CA THR A 31 30.75 -1.81 -27.54
C THR A 31 31.05 -2.31 -26.14
N GLY A 32 30.28 -1.86 -25.13
CA GLY A 32 30.51 -2.20 -23.72
C GLY A 32 31.77 -1.59 -23.13
N GLN A 33 32.29 -0.50 -23.70
CA GLN A 33 33.49 0.16 -23.18
C GLN A 33 33.19 0.96 -21.92
N TYR A 34 34.04 0.79 -20.90
CA TYR A 34 33.97 1.50 -19.63
C TYR A 34 35.17 2.43 -19.44
N TYR A 35 34.97 3.49 -18.66
CA TYR A 35 36.04 4.35 -18.16
C TYR A 35 35.86 4.64 -16.67
N LEU A 36 36.96 4.95 -15.99
CA LEU A 36 36.95 5.35 -14.59
C LEU A 36 36.78 6.87 -14.50
N ALA A 37 35.67 7.31 -13.93
CA ALA A 37 35.42 8.70 -13.60
C ALA A 37 35.75 8.95 -12.12
N ILE A 38 36.43 10.05 -11.82
CA ILE A 38 36.63 10.53 -10.44
C ILE A 38 35.89 11.85 -10.34
N ASP A 39 34.81 11.89 -9.55
CA ASP A 39 33.87 13.01 -9.56
C ASP A 39 33.23 13.19 -8.17
N PHE A 40 32.65 14.37 -7.93
CA PHE A 40 31.91 14.66 -6.71
C PHE A 40 30.46 14.19 -6.83
N ILE A 41 30.04 13.34 -5.89
CA ILE A 41 28.69 12.81 -5.83
C ILE A 41 27.98 13.39 -4.61
N PRO A 42 26.99 14.28 -4.79
CA PRO A 42 26.31 14.96 -3.67
C PRO A 42 25.63 14.01 -2.69
N THR A 43 25.18 12.85 -3.16
CA THR A 43 24.46 11.83 -2.38
C THR A 43 25.34 10.70 -1.89
N ALA A 44 26.66 10.74 -2.13
CA ALA A 44 27.55 9.67 -1.71
C ALA A 44 27.58 9.53 -0.19
N LYS A 45 27.51 8.28 0.29
CA LYS A 45 27.66 7.96 1.70
C LYS A 45 29.06 8.35 2.17
N LYS A 46 29.21 8.78 3.43
CA LYS A 46 30.51 9.10 4.02
C LYS A 46 31.45 7.88 3.90
N ALA A 47 32.62 8.10 3.31
CA ALA A 47 33.66 7.09 3.14
C ALA A 47 35.03 7.74 3.37
N ARG A 48 36.08 6.91 3.47
CA ARG A 48 37.47 7.32 3.59
C ARG A 48 38.33 6.45 2.68
N ILE A 49 39.51 6.94 2.32
CA ILE A 49 40.51 6.12 1.65
C ILE A 49 41.14 5.22 2.70
N ASP A 50 41.24 3.93 2.40
CA ASP A 50 42.01 3.02 3.24
C ASP A 50 43.48 3.07 2.81
N TRP A 51 44.23 3.91 3.52
CA TRP A 51 45.68 4.05 3.32
C TRP A 51 46.49 2.93 3.99
N GLY A 52 45.87 2.09 4.82
CA GLY A 52 46.53 0.96 5.47
C GLY A 52 46.58 -0.29 4.59
N ALA A 53 45.76 -0.34 3.54
CA ALA A 53 45.81 -1.38 2.52
C ALA A 53 46.96 -1.16 1.53
N ASP A 54 47.52 -2.26 0.99
CA ASP A 54 48.53 -2.23 -0.06
C ASP A 54 48.02 -2.98 -1.31
N PRO A 55 47.64 -2.27 -2.40
CA PRO A 55 47.64 -0.81 -2.56
C PRO A 55 46.47 -0.12 -1.82
N PRO A 56 46.54 1.22 -1.62
CA PRO A 56 45.46 1.97 -0.99
C PRO A 56 44.12 1.79 -1.68
N VAL A 57 43.05 1.59 -0.90
CA VAL A 57 41.70 1.36 -1.45
C VAL A 57 40.92 2.66 -1.51
N TRP A 58 40.57 3.06 -2.73
CA TRP A 58 39.77 4.26 -2.99
C TRP A 58 38.27 3.97 -2.93
N PRO A 59 37.45 4.82 -2.30
CA PRO A 59 36.01 4.60 -2.24
C PRO A 59 35.34 4.82 -3.59
N SER A 60 34.62 3.81 -4.05
CA SER A 60 33.84 3.84 -5.28
C SER A 60 32.33 3.93 -5.02
N GLU A 61 31.60 4.42 -6.01
CA GLU A 61 30.15 4.37 -6.07
C GLU A 61 29.73 3.56 -7.32
N PRO A 62 28.63 2.79 -7.27
CA PRO A 62 28.12 2.10 -8.46
C PRO A 62 27.88 3.06 -9.63
N GLY A 63 28.06 2.54 -10.85
CA GLY A 63 27.71 3.25 -12.08
C GLY A 63 26.18 3.37 -12.23
N ALA A 64 25.72 4.37 -12.97
CA ALA A 64 24.28 4.64 -13.13
C ALA A 64 23.50 3.44 -13.70
N LEU A 65 24.08 2.70 -14.66
CA LEU A 65 23.42 1.54 -15.26
C LEU A 65 23.32 0.35 -14.30
N ASP A 66 24.37 0.08 -13.53
CA ASP A 66 24.37 -1.00 -12.53
C ASP A 66 23.33 -0.71 -11.44
N ASP A 67 23.27 0.55 -10.99
CA ASP A 67 22.32 1.00 -9.97
C ASP A 67 20.86 0.92 -10.48
N MET A 68 20.63 1.18 -11.77
CA MET A 68 19.31 1.01 -12.40
C MET A 68 18.91 -0.47 -12.49
N GLN A 69 19.81 -1.36 -12.91
CA GLN A 69 19.52 -2.80 -12.99
C GLN A 69 19.18 -3.37 -11.61
N ALA A 70 19.97 -3.02 -10.59
CA ALA A 70 19.72 -3.42 -9.21
C ALA A 70 18.36 -2.92 -8.70
N LYS A 71 17.98 -1.68 -9.01
CA LYS A 71 16.66 -1.13 -8.65
C LYS A 71 15.51 -1.82 -9.36
N VAL A 72 15.65 -2.13 -10.65
CA VAL A 72 14.61 -2.87 -11.40
C VAL A 72 14.43 -4.27 -10.82
N ALA A 73 15.52 -5.00 -10.58
CA ALA A 73 15.46 -6.31 -9.94
C ALA A 73 14.79 -6.24 -8.55
N ALA A 74 15.15 -5.25 -7.74
CA ALA A 74 14.55 -5.05 -6.41
C ALA A 74 13.05 -4.70 -6.48
N ILE A 75 12.59 -4.01 -7.52
CA ILE A 75 11.16 -3.74 -7.74
C ILE A 75 10.43 -5.03 -8.13
N LEU A 76 10.99 -5.82 -9.04
CA LEU A 76 10.41 -7.12 -9.44
C LEU A 76 10.29 -8.06 -8.22
N ASP A 77 11.36 -8.18 -7.44
CA ASP A 77 11.35 -8.97 -6.20
C ASP A 77 10.30 -8.51 -5.19
N LYS A 78 10.05 -7.19 -5.11
CA LYS A 78 9.02 -6.63 -4.22
C LYS A 78 7.62 -6.90 -4.75
N LEU A 79 7.43 -6.82 -6.07
CA LEU A 79 6.15 -7.09 -6.72
C LEU A 79 5.73 -8.55 -6.52
N ASP A 80 6.67 -9.49 -6.68
CA ASP A 80 6.43 -10.92 -6.45
C ASP A 80 6.07 -11.25 -5.00
N LYS A 81 6.48 -10.41 -4.05
CA LYS A 81 6.22 -10.58 -2.62
C LYS A 81 4.92 -9.94 -2.14
N ILE A 82 4.15 -9.30 -3.02
CA ILE A 82 2.82 -8.79 -2.65
C ILE A 82 1.90 -10.00 -2.43
N PRO A 83 1.36 -10.22 -1.21
CA PRO A 83 0.60 -11.44 -0.90
C PRO A 83 -0.85 -11.30 -1.38
N TYR A 84 -1.05 -11.27 -2.71
CA TYR A 84 -2.36 -11.13 -3.34
C TYR A 84 -3.37 -12.17 -2.86
N ASP A 85 -2.91 -13.41 -2.60
CA ASP A 85 -3.74 -14.49 -2.09
C ASP A 85 -4.29 -14.21 -0.69
N GLN A 86 -3.48 -13.64 0.20
CA GLN A 86 -3.90 -13.29 1.56
C GLN A 86 -4.89 -12.13 1.53
N ILE A 87 -4.62 -11.10 0.73
CA ILE A 87 -5.54 -9.95 0.55
C ILE A 87 -6.91 -10.44 0.05
N GLY A 88 -6.92 -11.32 -0.96
CA GLY A 88 -8.14 -11.91 -1.47
C GLY A 88 -8.86 -12.82 -0.47
N ALA A 89 -8.13 -13.55 0.38
CA ALA A 89 -8.71 -14.39 1.43
C ALA A 89 -9.35 -13.56 2.56
N ASP A 90 -8.67 -12.50 3.03
CA ASP A 90 -9.16 -11.64 4.10
C ASP A 90 -10.36 -10.79 3.64
N LEU A 91 -10.34 -10.32 2.38
CA LEU A 91 -11.50 -9.64 1.82
C LEU A 91 -12.68 -10.59 1.70
N ARG A 92 -12.50 -11.83 1.19
CA ARG A 92 -13.57 -12.84 1.15
C ARG A 92 -14.17 -13.13 2.53
N LYS A 93 -13.35 -13.25 3.58
CA LYS A 93 -13.82 -13.42 4.97
C LYS A 93 -14.60 -12.21 5.47
N SER A 94 -14.16 -11.00 5.12
CA SER A 94 -14.84 -9.76 5.51
C SER A 94 -16.21 -9.66 4.84
N LEU A 95 -16.28 -9.97 3.54
CA LEU A 95 -17.54 -10.01 2.78
C LEU A 95 -18.50 -11.07 3.34
N ALA A 96 -18.00 -12.25 3.71
CA ALA A 96 -18.82 -13.30 4.33
C ALA A 96 -19.36 -12.90 5.71
N SER A 97 -18.54 -12.21 6.52
CA SER A 97 -18.97 -11.67 7.81
C SER A 97 -20.04 -10.59 7.63
N LEU A 98 -19.88 -9.71 6.65
CA LEU A 98 -20.90 -8.70 6.32
C LEU A 98 -22.20 -9.35 5.85
N ASP A 99 -22.15 -10.32 4.93
CA ASP A 99 -23.36 -11.05 4.47
C ASP A 99 -24.11 -11.69 5.65
N THR A 100 -23.38 -12.26 6.60
CA THR A 100 -23.97 -12.84 7.82
C THR A 100 -24.64 -11.77 8.68
N ALA A 101 -23.98 -10.61 8.87
CA ALA A 101 -24.55 -9.50 9.63
C ALA A 101 -25.81 -8.93 8.97
N LEU A 102 -25.81 -8.78 7.64
CA LEU A 102 -26.98 -8.32 6.87
C LEU A 102 -28.15 -9.29 6.99
N LYS A 103 -27.91 -10.60 6.95
CA LYS A 103 -28.95 -11.63 7.18
C LYS A 103 -29.55 -11.54 8.59
N GLY A 104 -28.72 -11.29 9.60
CA GLY A 104 -29.18 -11.09 10.97
C GLY A 104 -30.05 -9.83 11.11
N ALA A 105 -29.62 -8.73 10.47
CA ALA A 105 -30.39 -7.49 10.43
C ALA A 105 -31.73 -7.66 9.69
N ASP A 106 -31.76 -8.37 8.55
CA ASP A 106 -33.00 -8.70 7.82
C ASP A 106 -34.01 -9.43 8.71
N GLN A 107 -33.55 -10.35 9.57
CA GLN A 107 -34.42 -11.06 10.51
C GLN A 107 -34.94 -10.15 11.63
N LEU A 108 -34.14 -9.21 12.09
CA LEU A 108 -34.51 -8.25 13.12
C LEU A 108 -35.54 -7.24 12.58
N VAL A 109 -35.33 -6.73 11.37
CA VAL A 109 -36.24 -5.81 10.66
C VAL A 109 -37.63 -6.44 10.47
N ARG A 110 -37.70 -7.73 10.12
CA ARG A 110 -38.97 -8.45 10.01
C ARG A 110 -39.77 -8.53 11.32
N ARG A 111 -39.14 -8.22 12.46
CA ARG A 111 -39.74 -8.23 13.80
C ARG A 111 -39.91 -6.83 14.40
N ALA A 112 -39.48 -5.77 13.71
CA ALA A 112 -39.50 -4.38 14.18
C ALA A 112 -40.72 -3.60 13.65
N ASP A 113 -41.02 -2.44 14.25
CA ASP A 113 -42.14 -1.55 13.88
C ASP A 113 -41.99 -0.91 12.49
N ALA A 114 -43.13 -0.61 11.86
CA ALA A 114 -43.24 -0.22 10.45
C ALA A 114 -42.41 1.01 10.02
N GLU A 115 -42.16 1.97 10.90
CA GLU A 115 -41.37 3.18 10.59
C GLU A 115 -39.86 2.92 10.54
N LEU A 116 -39.34 2.01 11.36
CA LEU A 116 -37.91 1.62 11.35
C LEU A 116 -37.57 0.68 10.18
N ILE A 117 -38.57 -0.01 9.62
CA ILE A 117 -38.36 -0.99 8.53
C ILE A 117 -37.83 -0.32 7.25
N ALA A 118 -38.32 0.88 6.91
CA ALA A 118 -37.99 1.51 5.62
C ALA A 118 -36.52 1.94 5.52
N GLU A 119 -36.01 2.60 6.56
CA GLU A 119 -34.63 3.13 6.61
C GLU A 119 -33.58 2.03 6.80
N VAL A 120 -33.92 0.97 7.53
CA VAL A 120 -33.02 -0.19 7.65
C VAL A 120 -33.01 -0.98 6.34
N LYS A 121 -34.15 -1.15 5.67
CA LYS A 121 -34.22 -1.88 4.38
C LYS A 121 -33.41 -1.19 3.28
N THR A 122 -33.43 0.14 3.19
CA THR A 122 -32.60 0.89 2.23
C THR A 122 -31.12 0.74 2.53
N THR A 123 -30.73 0.79 3.81
CA THR A 123 -29.34 0.58 4.25
C THR A 123 -28.84 -0.84 3.93
N LEU A 124 -29.68 -1.86 4.16
CA LEU A 124 -29.36 -3.26 3.83
C LEU A 124 -29.23 -3.48 2.32
N GLN A 125 -30.07 -2.83 1.51
CA GLN A 125 -29.96 -2.87 0.06
C GLN A 125 -28.65 -2.21 -0.43
N ALA A 126 -28.30 -1.03 0.09
CA ALA A 126 -27.06 -0.35 -0.27
C ALA A 126 -25.82 -1.18 0.10
N ALA A 127 -25.81 -1.77 1.30
CA ALA A 127 -24.75 -2.66 1.74
C ALA A 127 -24.62 -3.90 0.84
N ARG A 128 -25.74 -4.49 0.42
CA ARG A 128 -25.74 -5.65 -0.48
C ARG A 128 -25.17 -5.30 -1.85
N THR A 129 -25.57 -4.17 -2.44
CA THR A 129 -25.01 -3.69 -3.71
C THR A 129 -23.50 -3.42 -3.62
N ALA A 130 -23.02 -2.86 -2.51
CA ALA A 130 -21.60 -2.64 -2.28
C ALA A 130 -20.80 -3.95 -2.18
N LEU A 131 -21.37 -4.97 -1.52
CA LEU A 131 -20.77 -6.32 -1.45
C LEU A 131 -20.68 -6.97 -2.83
N ASP A 132 -21.74 -6.89 -3.63
CA ASP A 132 -21.78 -7.45 -4.99
C ASP A 132 -20.72 -6.78 -5.88
N GLY A 133 -20.57 -5.45 -5.79
CA GLY A 133 -19.51 -4.70 -6.49
C GLY A 133 -18.10 -5.10 -6.06
N ALA A 134 -17.88 -5.33 -4.76
CA ALA A 134 -16.59 -5.80 -4.24
C ALA A 134 -16.25 -7.22 -4.70
N GLN A 135 -17.23 -8.12 -4.80
CA GLN A 135 -17.05 -9.47 -5.33
C GLN A 135 -16.66 -9.44 -6.82
N LEU A 136 -17.35 -8.63 -7.63
CA LEU A 136 -17.03 -8.47 -9.05
C LEU A 136 -15.61 -7.91 -9.27
N ALA A 137 -15.19 -6.92 -8.47
CA ALA A 137 -13.83 -6.39 -8.53
C ALA A 137 -12.77 -7.46 -8.18
N LEU A 138 -13.04 -8.28 -7.16
CA LEU A 138 -12.19 -9.40 -6.78
C LEU A 138 -12.08 -10.47 -7.88
N GLU A 139 -13.18 -10.82 -8.52
CA GLU A 139 -13.18 -11.75 -9.66
C GLU A 139 -12.42 -11.18 -10.87
N GLY A 140 -12.54 -9.87 -11.11
CA GLY A 140 -11.78 -9.15 -12.13
C GLY A 140 -10.27 -9.13 -11.87
N THR A 141 -9.85 -9.24 -10.60
CA THR A 141 -8.44 -9.28 -10.18
C THR A 141 -7.72 -10.54 -10.70
N HIS A 142 -8.43 -11.63 -11.02
CA HIS A 142 -7.83 -12.80 -11.68
C HIS A 142 -7.49 -12.58 -13.17
N ARG A 143 -7.88 -11.45 -13.78
CA ARG A 143 -7.61 -11.10 -15.20
C ARG A 143 -6.51 -10.04 -15.38
N LEU A 144 -5.65 -9.85 -14.38
CA LEU A 144 -4.68 -8.74 -14.25
C LEU A 144 -3.46 -8.74 -15.21
N THR A 145 -3.60 -9.15 -16.47
CA THR A 145 -2.51 -9.04 -17.47
C THR A 145 -2.78 -7.97 -18.54
N ALA A 146 -3.36 -6.83 -18.18
CA ALA A 146 -3.54 -5.70 -19.11
C ALA A 146 -3.19 -4.34 -18.46
N PRO A 147 -2.25 -3.55 -19.01
CA PRO A 147 -1.78 -2.27 -18.46
C PRO A 147 -2.81 -1.12 -18.43
N ASP A 148 -3.96 -1.26 -19.09
CA ASP A 148 -4.99 -0.19 -19.25
C ASP A 148 -6.39 -0.63 -18.78
N ALA A 149 -6.48 -1.43 -17.70
CA ALA A 149 -7.77 -1.97 -17.27
C ALA A 149 -8.60 -0.96 -16.42
N PRO A 150 -9.92 -0.78 -16.69
CA PRO A 150 -10.87 0.04 -15.90
C PRO A 150 -11.00 -0.34 -14.41
N LEU A 151 -10.36 -1.43 -13.98
CA LEU A 151 -10.27 -1.91 -12.59
C LEU A 151 -9.92 -0.83 -11.56
N GLN A 152 -9.07 0.16 -11.87
CA GLN A 152 -8.77 1.23 -10.92
C GLN A 152 -9.96 2.14 -10.64
N MET A 153 -10.82 2.41 -11.64
CA MET A 153 -12.04 3.18 -11.45
C MET A 153 -13.09 2.35 -10.71
N ASP A 154 -13.31 1.11 -11.15
CA ASP A 154 -14.28 0.19 -10.53
C ASP A 154 -13.94 -0.10 -9.07
N ALA A 155 -12.66 -0.32 -8.74
CA ALA A 155 -12.21 -0.53 -7.37
C ALA A 155 -12.36 0.73 -6.51
N ARG A 156 -12.10 1.93 -7.05
CA ARG A 156 -12.32 3.20 -6.33
C ARG A 156 -13.80 3.43 -6.06
N GLU A 157 -14.66 3.09 -7.01
CA GLU A 157 -16.12 3.18 -6.88
C GLU A 157 -16.62 2.19 -5.81
N ALA A 158 -16.20 0.92 -5.87
CA ALA A 158 -16.53 -0.08 -4.87
C ALA A 158 -16.07 0.31 -3.46
N LEU A 159 -14.85 0.84 -3.31
CA LEU A 159 -14.35 1.34 -2.03
C LEU A 159 -15.15 2.53 -1.49
N ARG A 160 -15.61 3.42 -2.37
CA ARG A 160 -16.51 4.53 -1.97
C ARG A 160 -17.87 4.02 -1.52
N GLU A 161 -18.46 3.06 -2.24
CA GLU A 161 -19.73 2.45 -1.84
C GLU A 161 -19.61 1.70 -0.51
N LEU A 162 -18.52 0.96 -0.30
CA LEU A 162 -18.24 0.29 0.97
C LEU A 162 -18.12 1.30 2.13
N ALA A 163 -17.40 2.41 1.91
CA ALA A 163 -17.25 3.47 2.91
C ALA A 163 -18.61 4.09 3.27
N ARG A 164 -19.46 4.38 2.27
CA ARG A 164 -20.83 4.88 2.49
C ARG A 164 -21.70 3.88 3.25
N ALA A 165 -21.62 2.60 2.93
CA ALA A 165 -22.36 1.56 3.64
C ALA A 165 -21.91 1.44 5.11
N ALA A 166 -20.60 1.49 5.37
CA ALA A 166 -20.06 1.48 6.74
C ALA A 166 -20.53 2.68 7.56
N GLU A 167 -20.61 3.87 6.93
CA GLU A 167 -21.11 5.09 7.56
C GLU A 167 -22.60 5.01 7.90
N ALA A 168 -23.42 4.43 7.00
CA ALA A 168 -24.85 4.20 7.26
C ALA A 168 -25.09 3.17 8.37
N ILE A 169 -24.31 2.09 8.44
CA ILE A 169 -24.37 1.10 9.53
C ILE A 169 -24.01 1.76 10.87
N ARG A 170 -23.00 2.64 10.88
CA ARG A 170 -22.59 3.38 12.08
C ARG A 170 -23.69 4.32 12.56
N ALA A 171 -24.30 5.07 11.65
CA ALA A 171 -25.42 5.95 11.99
C ALA A 171 -26.60 5.18 12.59
N LEU A 172 -26.91 4.00 12.05
CA LEU A 172 -27.95 3.11 12.59
C LEU A 172 -27.56 2.56 13.98
N ALA A 173 -26.31 2.14 14.17
CA ALA A 173 -25.82 1.68 15.46
C ALA A 173 -25.92 2.78 16.53
N ASP A 174 -25.51 4.00 16.20
CA ASP A 174 -25.65 5.14 17.10
C ASP A 174 -27.13 5.48 17.40
N GLN A 175 -28.04 5.29 16.43
CA GLN A 175 -29.48 5.52 16.61
C GLN A 175 -30.10 4.50 17.57
N LEU A 176 -29.66 3.24 17.50
CA LEU A 176 -30.06 2.18 18.42
C LEU A 176 -29.48 2.38 19.83
N GLU A 177 -28.26 2.90 19.94
CA GLU A 177 -27.63 3.22 21.23
C GLU A 177 -28.31 4.42 21.92
N ARG A 178 -28.80 5.38 21.14
CA ARG A 178 -29.53 6.57 21.64
C ARG A 178 -31.01 6.31 21.96
N HIS A 179 -31.62 5.26 21.41
CA HIS A 179 -33.03 4.88 21.67
C HIS A 179 -33.16 3.41 22.13
N PRO A 180 -32.67 3.06 23.34
CA PRO A 180 -32.69 1.70 23.87
C PRO A 180 -34.10 1.16 24.18
N GLU A 181 -35.12 2.03 24.26
CA GLU A 181 -36.50 1.67 24.57
C GLU A 181 -37.20 0.76 23.54
N SER A 182 -36.71 0.67 22.29
CA SER A 182 -37.32 -0.21 21.26
C SER A 182 -36.91 -1.68 21.38
N LEU A 183 -35.75 -1.97 22.00
CA LEU A 183 -35.24 -3.33 22.19
C LEU A 183 -35.78 -4.00 23.47
N LEU A 184 -36.20 -3.19 24.45
CA LEU A 184 -36.65 -3.65 25.78
C LEU A 184 -38.17 -3.84 25.91
N ARG A 185 -38.99 -3.38 24.95
CA ARG A 185 -40.47 -3.48 25.01
C ARG A 185 -41.03 -4.43 23.97
N GLY A 186 -40.50 -5.64 23.90
CA GLY A 186 -41.27 -6.75 23.35
C GLY A 186 -42.56 -6.92 24.17
N LYS A 187 -43.71 -6.60 23.57
CA LYS A 187 -45.09 -6.86 24.05
C LYS A 187 -45.39 -6.56 25.53
N ALA A 188 -46.19 -5.52 25.78
CA ALA A 188 -47.21 -5.60 26.82
C ALA A 188 -48.58 -5.68 26.12
N GLU A 189 -49.21 -6.86 26.18
CA GLU A 189 -50.65 -6.99 25.93
C GLU A 189 -51.37 -6.24 27.05
N GLU A 190 -51.90 -5.06 26.77
CA GLU A 190 -52.81 -4.37 27.66
C GLU A 190 -54.23 -4.89 27.38
N LYS A 191 -54.59 -5.98 28.07
CA LYS A 191 -56.00 -6.34 28.25
C LYS A 191 -56.67 -5.22 29.06
N GLN A 192 -57.51 -4.44 28.40
CA GLN A 192 -58.47 -3.55 29.03
C GLN A 192 -59.46 -4.35 29.89
N PRO A 193 -59.73 -3.95 31.13
CA PRO A 193 -61.04 -4.12 31.75
C PRO A 193 -62.01 -3.01 31.32
#